data_AF-A0AAN7TU59-F1
#
_entry.id   AF-A0AAN7TU59-F1
#
_cell.length_a   1.000
_cell.length_b   1.000
_cell.length_c   1.000
_cell.angle_alpha   90.00
_cell.angle_beta   90.00
_cell.angle_gamma   90.00
#
_symmetry.space_group_name_H-M   'P 1'
#
loop_
_entity.id
_entity.type
_entity.pdbx_description
1 polymer ?
#
loop_
_entity_poly.entity_id
_entity_poly.type
_entity_poly.pdbx_seq_one_letter_code
_entity_poly.pdbx_strand_id
1 'polypeptide(L)'
;MDSEIKIKEELLKNEKENEEKLKKEGYKQISNGPGYVILSNAGEPSFSVSSFNTSAGSFNFGDAQTATTNFAIDRHIKMKNPPDPLVFIKMPSSKLVNSSVTFPITIGSTIVPFKFECTVVPCAGFMRYIKSYPIVGTVEQTLEKKKGYTSRFNTSVEVKASASAGFFGCEASLEVTTGFEYEETVTSETTQTWKQTLTEGTYIVYQNVLVYAYIFSPFNGGNMELINAYNPGVNLRHVPSLNAFVMFVPINRDDPFTLRYQDAVWDPVEYDVLVNYLASNPSKWR
;
A
#
# COMPACT_ATOMS: atom_id res chain seq x y z
N MET A 1 -9.91 11.73 -34.74
CA MET A 1 -8.44 11.62 -34.86
C MET A 1 -7.75 12.94 -34.54
N ASP A 2 -8.04 14.05 -35.24
CA ASP A 2 -7.39 15.35 -34.98
C ASP A 2 -7.62 15.96 -33.58
N SER A 3 -8.74 15.66 -32.92
CA SER A 3 -9.04 16.17 -31.58
C SER A 3 -8.27 15.45 -30.46
N GLU A 4 -8.07 14.14 -30.58
CA GLU A 4 -7.32 13.33 -29.60
C GLU A 4 -5.82 13.62 -29.65
N ILE A 5 -5.29 13.96 -30.83
CA ILE A 5 -3.89 14.36 -31.00
C ILE A 5 -3.65 15.71 -30.32
N LYS A 6 -4.54 16.68 -30.51
CA LYS A 6 -4.44 18.00 -29.86
C LYS A 6 -4.49 17.92 -28.33
N ILE A 7 -5.35 17.07 -27.76
CA ILE A 7 -5.45 16.89 -26.31
C ILE A 7 -4.16 16.27 -25.75
N LYS A 8 -3.56 15.29 -26.46
CA LYS A 8 -2.28 14.69 -26.05
C LYS A 8 -1.12 15.68 -26.12
N GLU A 9 -1.09 16.54 -27.13
CA GLU A 9 -0.06 17.58 -27.28
C GLU A 9 -0.16 18.66 -26.19
N GLU A 10 -1.38 19.04 -25.80
CA GLU A 10 -1.63 20.01 -24.75
C GLU A 10 -1.26 19.47 -23.35
N LEU A 11 -1.53 18.18 -23.09
CA LEU A 11 -1.09 17.49 -21.87
C LEU A 11 0.44 17.44 -21.77
N LEU A 12 1.13 17.06 -22.86
CA LEU A 12 2.59 16.96 -22.89
C LEU A 12 3.27 18.32 -22.67
N LYS A 13 2.64 19.39 -23.15
CA LYS A 13 3.12 20.77 -22.96
C LYS A 13 2.99 21.20 -21.49
N ASN A 14 1.83 20.93 -20.87
CA ASN A 14 1.59 21.24 -19.47
C ASN A 14 2.52 20.46 -18.52
N GLU A 15 2.83 19.20 -18.85
CA GLU A 15 3.79 18.39 -18.09
C GLU A 15 5.20 19.01 -18.11
N LYS A 16 5.67 19.46 -19.29
CA LYS A 16 6.98 20.10 -19.42
C LYS A 16 7.07 21.44 -18.68
N GLU A 17 6.03 22.28 -18.80
CA GLU A 17 5.99 23.57 -18.09
C GLU A 17 6.00 23.38 -16.57
N ASN A 18 5.33 22.33 -16.08
CA ASN A 18 5.33 21.97 -14.66
C ASN A 18 6.71 21.47 -14.20
N GLU A 19 7.37 20.59 -14.96
CA GLU A 19 8.73 20.11 -14.66
C GLU A 19 9.76 21.26 -14.59
N GLU A 20 9.69 22.22 -15.50
CA GLU A 20 10.59 23.38 -15.51
C GLU A 20 10.37 24.30 -14.31
N LYS A 21 9.12 24.48 -13.89
CA LYS A 21 8.77 25.27 -12.71
C LYS A 21 9.28 24.61 -11.43
N LEU A 22 9.09 23.30 -11.30
CA LEU A 22 9.55 22.51 -10.16
C LEU A 22 11.09 22.54 -10.02
N LYS A 23 11.83 22.48 -11.13
CA LYS A 23 13.30 22.62 -11.12
C LYS A 23 13.76 24.01 -10.65
N LYS A 24 13.05 25.09 -11.01
CA LYS A 24 13.37 26.45 -10.56
C LYS A 24 13.14 26.65 -9.06
N GLU A 25 12.25 25.87 -8.46
CA GLU A 25 11.89 25.95 -7.03
C GLU A 25 12.74 25.02 -6.12
N GLY A 26 13.77 24.37 -6.66
CA GLY A 26 14.76 23.60 -5.87
C GLY A 26 14.37 22.15 -5.55
N TYR A 27 13.29 21.66 -6.16
CA TYR A 27 12.81 20.29 -6.01
C TYR A 27 13.73 19.28 -6.73
N LYS A 28 14.27 18.29 -6.01
CA LYS A 28 15.13 17.22 -6.58
C LYS A 28 14.39 15.90 -6.71
N GLN A 29 14.59 15.24 -7.85
CA GLN A 29 14.02 13.92 -8.15
C GLN A 29 14.64 12.84 -7.26
N ILE A 30 13.80 12.18 -6.47
CA ILE A 30 14.22 11.13 -5.52
C ILE A 30 13.69 9.73 -5.86
N SER A 31 12.95 9.57 -6.97
CA SER A 31 12.64 8.25 -7.52
C SER A 31 12.59 8.24 -9.06
N ASN A 32 13.05 7.13 -9.63
CA ASN A 32 12.89 6.77 -11.05
C ASN A 32 12.07 5.48 -11.10
N GLY A 33 10.77 5.58 -10.82
CA GLY A 33 9.80 4.50 -11.05
C GLY A 33 9.01 4.75 -12.33
N PRO A 34 8.59 3.70 -13.06
CA PRO A 34 7.70 3.88 -14.21
C PRO A 34 6.34 4.38 -13.72
N GLY A 35 6.07 5.68 -13.92
CA GLY A 35 4.73 6.28 -13.78
C GLY A 35 4.56 7.44 -12.78
N TYR A 36 5.59 7.87 -12.05
CA TYR A 36 5.55 9.12 -11.25
C TYR A 36 6.96 9.56 -10.82
N VAL A 37 7.17 10.88 -10.76
CA VAL A 37 8.40 11.54 -10.34
C VAL A 37 8.15 12.18 -8.97
N ILE A 38 8.83 11.69 -7.93
CA ILE A 38 8.78 12.32 -6.60
C ILE A 38 9.89 13.36 -6.52
N LEU A 39 9.56 14.59 -6.13
CA LEU A 39 10.54 15.61 -5.82
C LEU A 39 10.44 16.06 -4.35
N SER A 40 11.57 16.14 -3.63
CA SER A 40 11.62 16.61 -2.23
C SER A 40 12.71 17.67 -2.01
N ASN A 41 12.48 18.57 -1.04
CA ASN A 41 13.41 19.59 -0.54
C ASN A 41 13.71 19.45 0.99
N ALA A 42 13.33 18.34 1.64
CA ALA A 42 13.64 18.09 3.05
C ALA A 42 13.77 16.60 3.38
N GLY A 43 14.46 16.30 4.49
CA GLY A 43 14.70 14.95 5.02
C GLY A 43 13.43 14.17 5.37
N GLU A 44 13.60 12.85 5.53
CA GLU A 44 12.61 11.77 5.77
C GLU A 44 11.11 12.15 5.74
N PRO A 45 10.33 11.67 4.76
CA PRO A 45 8.93 12.06 4.62
C PRO A 45 8.06 11.47 5.74
N SER A 46 7.34 12.32 6.47
CA SER A 46 6.38 11.98 7.55
C SER A 46 4.92 12.26 7.16
N PHE A 47 4.66 12.44 5.86
CA PHE A 47 3.46 13.09 5.35
C PHE A 47 2.97 12.44 4.05
N SER A 48 1.65 12.35 3.84
CA SER A 48 1.06 12.29 2.49
C SER A 48 0.64 13.71 2.06
N VAL A 49 0.69 13.99 0.75
CA VAL A 49 0.32 15.31 0.18
C VAL A 49 -1.23 15.46 0.22
N SER A 50 -1.78 16.64 -0.10
CA SER A 50 -3.23 16.88 -0.19
C SER A 50 -3.67 17.15 -1.63
N SER A 51 -4.88 16.73 -2.04
CA SER A 51 -5.41 17.02 -3.39
C SER A 51 -6.54 18.07 -3.43
N PHE A 52 -6.55 18.69 -4.62
CA PHE A 52 -7.52 19.49 -5.39
C PHE A 52 -8.44 20.53 -4.73
N ASN A 53 -8.85 20.41 -3.46
CA ASN A 53 -9.79 21.37 -2.85
C ASN A 53 -9.43 21.79 -1.42
N THR A 54 -8.33 21.29 -0.85
CA THR A 54 -7.82 21.75 0.45
C THR A 54 -6.41 22.29 0.27
N SER A 55 -6.28 23.61 0.33
CA SER A 55 -5.00 24.32 0.33
C SER A 55 -4.25 24.22 1.68
N ALA A 56 -4.57 23.22 2.52
CA ALA A 56 -4.03 23.11 3.86
C ALA A 56 -3.89 21.65 4.31
N GLY A 57 -2.63 21.20 4.41
CA GLY A 57 -2.20 20.14 5.32
C GLY A 57 -1.77 18.84 4.65
N SER A 58 -0.54 18.43 4.94
CA SER A 58 -0.16 17.03 4.83
C SER A 58 -0.83 16.22 5.93
N PHE A 59 -1.28 14.98 5.62
CA PHE A 59 -1.78 14.10 6.67
C PHE A 59 -0.61 13.63 7.55
N ASN A 60 -0.68 13.96 8.84
CA ASN A 60 0.31 13.55 9.83
C ASN A 60 0.00 12.14 10.32
N PHE A 61 0.90 11.19 10.08
CA PHE A 61 0.73 9.81 10.55
C PHE A 61 0.67 9.71 12.09
N GLY A 62 1.17 10.70 12.83
CA GLY A 62 1.01 10.79 14.28
C GLY A 62 -0.46 10.79 14.73
N ASP A 63 -1.33 11.38 13.92
CA ASP A 63 -2.76 11.61 14.20
C ASP A 63 -3.66 10.47 13.70
N ALA A 64 -3.09 9.50 12.99
CA ALA A 64 -3.81 8.33 12.49
C ALA A 64 -4.38 7.51 13.65
N GLN A 65 -5.64 7.11 13.48
CA GLN A 65 -6.37 6.33 14.47
C GLN A 65 -5.87 4.89 14.51
N THR A 66 -6.22 4.16 15.56
CA THR A 66 -5.90 2.74 15.71
C THR A 66 -7.18 1.92 15.64
N ALA A 67 -7.16 0.85 14.85
CA ALA A 67 -8.26 -0.08 14.68
C ALA A 67 -7.83 -1.51 15.06
N THR A 68 -8.82 -2.31 15.49
CA THR A 68 -8.64 -3.73 15.83
C THR A 68 -9.64 -4.63 15.12
N THR A 69 -10.56 -4.06 14.33
CA THR A 69 -11.62 -4.78 13.63
C THR A 69 -11.83 -4.18 12.24
N ASN A 70 -12.36 -4.96 11.31
CA ASN A 70 -12.76 -4.50 9.99
C ASN A 70 -13.72 -3.30 10.03
N PHE A 71 -14.72 -3.33 10.93
CA PHE A 71 -15.65 -2.22 11.11
C PHE A 71 -14.95 -0.94 11.56
N ALA A 72 -13.97 -1.02 12.46
CA ALA A 72 -13.20 0.15 12.89
C ALA A 72 -12.39 0.74 11.74
N ILE A 73 -11.79 -0.09 10.88
CA ILE A 73 -11.10 0.37 9.66
C ILE A 73 -12.08 1.12 8.75
N ASP A 74 -13.25 0.52 8.47
CA ASP A 74 -14.27 1.12 7.61
C ASP A 74 -14.81 2.44 8.19
N ARG A 75 -14.99 2.50 9.51
CA ARG A 75 -15.43 3.71 10.21
C ARG A 75 -14.50 4.89 9.95
N HIS A 76 -13.19 4.66 9.91
CA HIS A 76 -12.20 5.72 9.70
C HIS A 76 -11.94 6.03 8.22
N ILE A 77 -11.78 5.00 7.38
CA ILE A 77 -11.33 5.17 5.98
C ILE A 77 -12.48 5.33 4.99
N LYS A 78 -13.73 5.00 5.36
CA LYS A 78 -14.88 5.10 4.45
C LYS A 78 -16.04 5.92 4.97
N MET A 79 -16.41 5.71 6.24
CA MET A 79 -17.62 6.31 6.80
C MET A 79 -17.38 7.71 7.37
N LYS A 80 -16.11 8.08 7.60
CA LYS A 80 -15.72 9.42 8.02
C LYS A 80 -15.74 10.38 6.82
N ASN A 81 -16.05 11.65 7.07
CA ASN A 81 -15.99 12.72 6.08
C ASN A 81 -15.18 13.92 6.63
N PRO A 82 -14.00 14.25 6.05
CA PRO A 82 -13.31 13.51 4.99
C PRO A 82 -12.81 12.13 5.50
N PRO A 83 -12.68 11.13 4.62
CA PRO A 83 -12.19 9.80 5.03
C PRO A 83 -10.71 9.84 5.41
N ASP A 84 -10.30 9.15 6.47
CA ASP A 84 -8.88 9.09 6.84
C ASP A 84 -8.08 8.27 5.81
N PRO A 85 -6.90 8.74 5.36
CA PRO A 85 -6.13 8.02 4.33
C PRO A 85 -5.41 6.78 4.88
N LEU A 86 -5.32 6.66 6.22
CA LEU A 86 -4.59 5.62 6.94
C LEU A 86 -5.22 5.38 8.33
N VAL A 87 -5.21 4.12 8.74
CA VAL A 87 -5.42 3.69 10.12
C VAL A 87 -4.30 2.72 10.52
N PHE A 88 -3.81 2.80 11.75
CA PHE A 88 -2.94 1.77 12.30
C PHE A 88 -3.77 0.59 12.78
N ILE A 89 -3.16 -0.59 12.75
CA ILE A 89 -3.78 -1.80 13.26
C ILE A 89 -2.88 -2.33 14.36
N LYS A 90 -3.44 -2.47 15.56
CA LYS A 90 -2.69 -2.90 16.73
C LYS A 90 -3.34 -4.13 17.35
N MET A 91 -2.63 -5.24 17.33
CA MET A 91 -3.09 -6.50 17.89
C MET A 91 -2.33 -6.83 19.18
N PRO A 92 -2.98 -7.46 20.17
CA PRO A 92 -2.27 -7.94 21.36
C PRO A 92 -1.28 -9.04 20.97
N SER A 93 -0.18 -9.18 21.72
CA SER A 93 0.88 -10.16 21.41
C SER A 93 0.39 -11.62 21.41
N SER A 94 -0.71 -11.92 22.10
CA SER A 94 -1.36 -13.23 22.11
C SER A 94 -2.07 -13.60 20.81
N LYS A 95 -2.27 -12.62 19.92
CA LYS A 95 -2.97 -12.78 18.63
C LYS A 95 -2.01 -12.80 17.43
N LEU A 96 -0.71 -12.81 17.70
CA LEU A 96 0.27 -12.89 16.64
C LEU A 96 0.33 -14.30 16.06
N VAL A 97 0.50 -14.40 14.75
CA VAL A 97 0.48 -15.68 14.02
C VAL A 97 1.91 -16.11 13.74
N ASN A 98 2.29 -17.32 14.17
CA ASN A 98 3.57 -17.89 13.80
C ASN A 98 3.51 -18.45 12.38
N SER A 99 4.51 -18.14 11.57
CA SER A 99 4.62 -18.62 10.19
C SER A 99 6.10 -18.68 9.79
N SER A 100 6.37 -19.03 8.55
CA SER A 100 7.71 -19.07 8.00
C SER A 100 7.71 -18.55 6.57
N VAL A 101 8.73 -17.77 6.21
CA VAL A 101 8.91 -17.27 4.85
C VAL A 101 10.15 -17.90 4.25
N THR A 102 10.04 -18.31 2.99
CA THR A 102 11.14 -18.89 2.22
C THR A 102 11.67 -17.85 1.25
N PHE A 103 12.95 -17.49 1.39
CA PHE A 103 13.66 -16.62 0.48
C PHE A 103 14.59 -17.44 -0.43
N PRO A 104 14.32 -17.49 -1.75
CA PRO A 104 15.25 -18.09 -2.69
C PRO A 104 16.48 -17.18 -2.86
N ILE A 105 17.66 -17.77 -2.78
CA ILE A 105 18.95 -17.08 -3.00
C ILE A 105 19.75 -17.87 -4.04
N THR A 106 20.24 -17.19 -5.08
CA THR A 106 21.02 -17.84 -6.14
C THR A 106 22.49 -17.85 -5.77
N ILE A 107 23.05 -19.04 -5.52
CA ILE A 107 24.47 -19.26 -5.25
C ILE A 107 25.06 -20.00 -6.46
N GLY A 108 25.85 -19.29 -7.27
CA GLY A 108 26.32 -19.81 -8.56
C GLY A 108 25.15 -20.03 -9.52
N SER A 109 24.95 -21.26 -9.99
CA SER A 109 23.83 -21.66 -10.84
C SER A 109 22.67 -22.32 -10.07
N THR A 110 22.76 -22.43 -8.74
CA THR A 110 21.76 -23.13 -7.91
C THR A 110 20.94 -22.14 -7.11
N ILE A 111 19.62 -22.31 -7.12
CA ILE A 111 18.70 -21.58 -6.23
C ILE A 111 18.58 -22.37 -4.93
N VAL A 112 18.98 -21.76 -3.82
CA VAL A 112 18.90 -22.34 -2.48
C VAL A 112 17.78 -21.64 -1.71
N PRO A 113 16.74 -22.36 -1.27
CA PRO A 113 15.66 -21.79 -0.47
C PRO A 113 16.08 -21.67 1.01
N PHE A 114 16.09 -20.45 1.53
CA PHE A 114 16.31 -20.19 2.96
C PHE A 114 14.99 -19.94 3.67
N LYS A 115 14.64 -20.79 4.62
CA LYS A 115 13.41 -20.68 5.41
C LYS A 115 13.69 -19.99 6.73
N PHE A 116 12.93 -18.94 7.04
CA PHE A 116 13.02 -18.23 8.32
C PHE A 116 11.66 -18.23 9.01
N GLU A 117 11.67 -18.62 10.27
CA GLU A 117 10.51 -18.51 11.15
C GLU A 117 10.25 -17.03 11.50
N CYS A 118 8.97 -16.66 11.56
CA CYS A 118 8.53 -15.30 11.76
C CYS A 118 7.18 -15.25 12.46
N THR A 119 6.86 -14.06 12.93
CA THR A 119 5.58 -13.74 13.53
C THR A 119 4.88 -12.69 12.68
N VAL A 120 3.61 -12.90 12.37
CA VAL A 120 2.83 -12.12 11.40
C VAL A 120 1.69 -11.39 12.10
N VAL A 121 1.48 -10.12 11.74
CA VAL A 121 0.40 -9.28 12.28
C VAL A 121 0.01 -8.19 11.29
N PRO A 122 -1.29 -7.85 11.13
CA PRO A 122 -1.68 -6.64 10.41
C PRO A 122 -1.24 -5.40 11.21
N CYS A 123 -0.65 -4.42 10.53
CA CYS A 123 -0.05 -3.24 11.18
C CYS A 123 -0.65 -1.91 10.70
N ALA A 124 -1.22 -1.87 9.50
CA ALA A 124 -1.87 -0.68 8.96
C ALA A 124 -2.92 -1.05 7.90
N GLY A 125 -3.90 -0.17 7.72
CA GLY A 125 -4.81 -0.15 6.57
C GLY A 125 -4.78 1.24 5.94
N PHE A 126 -4.59 1.34 4.63
CA PHE A 126 -4.54 2.63 3.94
C PHE A 126 -5.34 2.64 2.65
N MET A 127 -5.79 3.83 2.28
CA MET A 127 -6.58 4.08 1.08
C MET A 127 -5.67 4.14 -0.16
N ARG A 128 -5.92 3.29 -1.15
CA ARG A 128 -5.23 3.29 -2.45
C ARG A 128 -6.16 3.74 -3.55
N TYR A 129 -5.70 4.68 -4.37
CA TYR A 129 -6.38 5.05 -5.62
C TYR A 129 -6.35 3.90 -6.64
N ILE A 130 -7.50 3.60 -7.23
CA ILE A 130 -7.62 2.62 -8.31
C ILE A 130 -7.77 3.32 -9.65
N LYS A 131 -8.85 4.08 -9.84
CA LYS A 131 -9.22 4.69 -11.12
C LYS A 131 -10.34 5.71 -10.96
N SER A 132 -10.40 6.70 -11.83
CA SER A 132 -11.51 7.65 -11.93
C SER A 132 -12.45 7.31 -13.10
N TYR A 133 -13.74 7.54 -12.88
CA TYR A 133 -14.83 7.24 -13.81
C TYR A 133 -15.72 8.47 -13.97
N PRO A 134 -15.76 9.08 -15.16
CA PRO A 134 -16.78 10.08 -15.50
C PRO A 134 -18.10 9.36 -15.81
N ILE A 135 -19.18 9.75 -15.14
CA ILE A 135 -20.51 9.16 -15.28
C ILE A 135 -21.46 10.21 -15.87
N VAL A 136 -22.23 9.81 -16.89
CA VAL A 136 -23.26 10.63 -17.53
C VAL A 136 -24.63 10.02 -17.24
N GLY A 137 -25.54 10.79 -16.66
CA GLY A 137 -26.85 10.29 -16.21
C GLY A 137 -26.77 9.31 -15.03
N THR A 138 -27.86 8.58 -14.77
CA THR A 138 -27.88 7.54 -13.73
C THR A 138 -27.77 6.17 -14.37
N VAL A 139 -26.65 5.49 -14.17
CA VAL A 139 -26.33 4.21 -14.81
C VAL A 139 -25.68 3.24 -13.84
N GLU A 140 -25.91 1.93 -14.06
CA GLU A 140 -25.12 0.89 -13.41
C GLU A 140 -23.75 0.79 -14.10
N GLN A 141 -22.70 1.15 -13.36
CA GLN A 141 -21.33 1.12 -13.85
C GLN A 141 -20.61 -0.13 -13.34
N THR A 142 -19.84 -0.79 -14.21
CA THR A 142 -18.90 -1.83 -13.80
C THR A 142 -17.56 -1.17 -13.45
N LEU A 143 -17.14 -1.34 -12.20
CA LEU A 143 -15.95 -0.75 -11.60
C LEU A 143 -14.90 -1.82 -11.31
N GLU A 144 -13.63 -1.43 -11.28
CA GLU A 144 -12.50 -2.33 -11.02
C GLU A 144 -12.14 -2.36 -9.53
N LYS A 145 -11.72 -3.54 -9.03
CA LYS A 145 -11.06 -3.75 -7.74
C LYS A 145 -9.90 -4.74 -7.91
N LYS A 146 -8.91 -4.71 -7.01
CA LYS A 146 -7.74 -5.60 -7.04
C LYS A 146 -7.83 -6.65 -5.94
N LYS A 147 -7.40 -7.87 -6.20
CA LYS A 147 -7.35 -8.98 -5.23
C LYS A 147 -5.94 -9.53 -5.12
N GLY A 148 -5.53 -9.88 -3.91
CA GLY A 148 -4.20 -10.42 -3.61
C GLY A 148 -3.16 -9.34 -3.31
N TYR A 149 -1.88 -9.72 -3.35
CA TYR A 149 -0.76 -8.81 -3.05
C TYR A 149 -0.78 -7.61 -3.98
N THR A 150 -0.42 -6.43 -3.48
CA THR A 150 -0.26 -5.28 -4.38
C THR A 150 0.98 -5.42 -5.24
N SER A 151 1.02 -4.72 -6.38
CA SER A 151 2.19 -4.66 -7.26
C SER A 151 3.48 -4.16 -6.57
N ARG A 152 3.39 -3.53 -5.40
CA ARG A 152 4.54 -3.13 -4.58
C ARG A 152 5.29 -4.31 -3.97
N PHE A 153 4.60 -5.43 -3.71
CA PHE A 153 5.24 -6.66 -3.24
C PHE A 153 5.84 -7.43 -4.42
N ASN A 154 6.77 -6.79 -5.13
CA ASN A 154 7.38 -7.32 -6.34
C ASN A 154 8.53 -8.28 -6.02
N THR A 155 8.18 -9.46 -5.53
CA THR A 155 9.10 -10.54 -5.20
C THR A 155 8.73 -11.83 -5.92
N SER A 156 9.54 -12.87 -5.76
CA SER A 156 9.36 -14.17 -6.40
C SER A 156 8.04 -14.84 -5.99
N VAL A 157 7.58 -15.78 -6.82
CA VAL A 157 6.36 -16.56 -6.55
C VAL A 157 6.50 -17.38 -5.27
N GLU A 158 7.71 -17.90 -5.00
CA GLU A 158 8.04 -18.69 -3.81
C GLU A 158 7.94 -17.86 -2.52
N VAL A 159 8.42 -16.61 -2.54
CA VAL A 159 8.29 -15.70 -1.39
C VAL A 159 6.82 -15.37 -1.16
N LYS A 160 6.06 -15.05 -2.21
CA LYS A 160 4.61 -14.77 -2.11
C LYS A 160 3.82 -15.97 -1.59
N ALA A 161 4.15 -17.17 -2.08
CA ALA A 161 3.52 -18.40 -1.67
C ALA A 161 3.76 -18.70 -0.18
N SER A 162 5.02 -18.60 0.28
CA SER A 162 5.36 -18.81 1.69
C SER A 162 4.78 -17.73 2.61
N ALA A 163 4.79 -16.46 2.19
CA ALA A 163 4.12 -15.38 2.91
C ALA A 163 2.61 -15.64 3.05
N SER A 164 1.96 -16.28 2.06
CA SER A 164 0.51 -16.50 2.11
C SER A 164 0.05 -17.30 3.33
N ALA A 165 0.85 -18.26 3.78
CA ALA A 165 0.56 -19.03 4.99
C ALA A 165 0.45 -18.13 6.24
N GLY A 166 1.27 -17.07 6.31
CA GLY A 166 1.27 -16.11 7.40
C GLY A 166 -0.01 -15.28 7.46
N PHE A 167 -0.37 -14.61 6.36
CA PHE A 167 -1.58 -13.79 6.37
C PHE A 167 -2.86 -14.65 6.41
N PHE A 168 -2.89 -15.86 5.83
CA PHE A 168 -4.04 -16.77 6.01
C PHE A 168 -4.27 -17.15 7.47
N GLY A 169 -3.20 -17.34 8.26
CA GLY A 169 -3.34 -17.54 9.69
C GLY A 169 -3.93 -16.31 10.40
N CYS A 170 -3.64 -15.09 9.93
CA CYS A 170 -4.28 -13.86 10.43
C CYS A 170 -5.76 -13.82 10.05
N GLU A 171 -6.11 -14.08 8.78
CA GLU A 171 -7.50 -14.13 8.29
C GLU A 171 -8.35 -15.11 9.12
N ALA A 172 -7.78 -16.26 9.52
CA ALA A 172 -8.48 -17.27 10.29
C ALA A 172 -8.65 -16.95 11.78
N SER A 173 -7.85 -16.04 12.35
CA SER A 173 -7.75 -15.82 13.80
C SER A 173 -8.08 -14.41 14.28
N LEU A 174 -8.15 -13.44 13.37
CA LEU A 174 -8.37 -12.02 13.63
C LEU A 174 -9.67 -11.51 13.01
N GLU A 175 -10.22 -10.44 13.58
CA GLU A 175 -11.37 -9.72 13.00
C GLU A 175 -10.98 -8.72 11.90
N VAL A 176 -9.69 -8.46 11.75
CA VAL A 176 -9.14 -7.70 10.64
C VAL A 176 -8.78 -8.69 9.55
N THR A 177 -9.47 -8.59 8.43
CA THR A 177 -9.32 -9.51 7.29
C THR A 177 -9.35 -8.74 5.98
N THR A 178 -8.78 -9.32 4.93
CA THR A 178 -8.93 -8.76 3.58
C THR A 178 -10.36 -8.89 3.08
N GLY A 179 -11.17 -9.79 3.63
CA GLY A 179 -12.56 -9.99 3.21
C GLY A 179 -12.72 -10.69 1.86
N PHE A 180 -11.61 -11.01 1.17
CA PHE A 180 -11.64 -11.89 0.01
C PHE A 180 -11.64 -13.36 0.44
N GLU A 181 -12.43 -14.18 -0.24
CA GLU A 181 -12.30 -15.63 -0.15
C GLU A 181 -11.14 -16.10 -1.03
N TYR A 182 -10.17 -16.81 -0.46
CA TYR A 182 -9.04 -17.39 -1.20
C TYR A 182 -9.18 -18.91 -1.25
N GLU A 183 -9.32 -19.44 -2.46
CA GLU A 183 -9.34 -20.90 -2.69
C GLU A 183 -7.91 -21.47 -2.78
N GLU A 184 -6.96 -20.64 -3.21
CA GLU A 184 -5.58 -21.02 -3.45
C GLU A 184 -4.61 -20.01 -2.84
N THR A 185 -3.35 -20.42 -2.72
CA THR A 185 -2.22 -19.58 -2.34
C THR A 185 -2.14 -18.34 -3.23
N VAL A 186 -2.01 -17.16 -2.60
CA VAL A 186 -1.91 -15.90 -3.33
C VAL A 186 -0.49 -15.72 -3.85
N THR A 187 -0.34 -15.47 -5.16
CA THR A 187 0.97 -15.28 -5.80
C THR A 187 1.04 -14.03 -6.67
N SER A 188 -0.07 -13.34 -6.87
CA SER A 188 -0.15 -12.17 -7.75
C SER A 188 -1.30 -11.24 -7.38
N GLU A 189 -1.26 -10.02 -7.96
CA GLU A 189 -2.39 -9.12 -8.00
C GLU A 189 -3.30 -9.50 -9.17
N THR A 190 -4.58 -9.69 -8.91
CA THR A 190 -5.59 -9.94 -9.95
C THR A 190 -6.62 -8.81 -9.95
N THR A 191 -7.24 -8.55 -11.11
CA THR A 191 -8.32 -7.57 -11.21
C THR A 191 -9.66 -8.28 -11.20
N GLN A 192 -10.54 -7.83 -10.32
CA GLN A 192 -11.95 -8.22 -10.29
C GLN A 192 -12.82 -7.00 -10.57
N THR A 193 -14.10 -7.22 -10.83
CA THR A 193 -15.05 -6.15 -11.04
C THR A 193 -16.22 -6.24 -10.08
N TRP A 194 -16.88 -5.11 -9.87
CA TRP A 194 -18.14 -5.03 -9.15
C TRP A 194 -19.02 -3.97 -9.79
N LYS A 195 -20.31 -3.97 -9.46
CA LYS A 195 -21.29 -3.06 -10.06
C LYS A 195 -21.83 -2.08 -9.01
N GLN A 196 -21.93 -0.82 -9.39
CA GLN A 196 -22.54 0.23 -8.58
C GLN A 196 -23.40 1.13 -9.46
N THR A 197 -24.59 1.48 -9.00
CA THR A 197 -25.38 2.54 -9.63
C THR A 197 -24.82 3.89 -9.20
N LEU A 198 -24.38 4.69 -10.19
CA LEU A 198 -23.85 6.04 -9.99
C LEU A 198 -24.71 7.04 -10.75
N THR A 199 -24.91 8.21 -10.16
CA THR A 199 -25.53 9.36 -10.85
C THR A 199 -24.47 10.16 -11.59
N GLU A 200 -24.90 11.15 -12.37
CA GLU A 200 -24.00 12.02 -13.12
C GLU A 200 -22.92 12.67 -12.23
N GLY A 201 -21.69 12.69 -12.73
CA GLY A 201 -20.52 13.26 -12.05
C GLY A 201 -19.24 12.44 -12.26
N THR A 202 -18.12 12.97 -11.78
CA THR A 202 -16.83 12.27 -11.80
C THR A 202 -16.60 11.60 -10.45
N TYR A 203 -16.38 10.29 -10.46
CA TYR A 203 -16.11 9.50 -9.26
C TYR A 203 -14.68 8.99 -9.27
N ILE A 204 -14.08 8.93 -8.09
CA ILE A 204 -12.79 8.30 -7.84
C ILE A 204 -13.06 7.00 -7.08
N VAL A 205 -12.53 5.89 -7.60
CA VAL A 205 -12.56 4.59 -6.91
C VAL A 205 -11.31 4.46 -6.06
N TYR A 206 -11.54 4.21 -4.78
CA TYR A 206 -10.52 3.83 -3.82
C TYR A 206 -10.75 2.40 -3.34
N GLN A 207 -9.68 1.76 -2.90
CA GLN A 207 -9.71 0.44 -2.29
C GLN A 207 -8.73 0.42 -1.13
N ASN A 208 -9.08 -0.23 -0.02
CA ASN A 208 -8.17 -0.31 1.10
C ASN A 208 -7.13 -1.40 0.88
N VAL A 209 -5.93 -1.14 1.38
CA VAL A 209 -4.81 -2.08 1.39
C VAL A 209 -4.43 -2.32 2.84
N LEU A 210 -4.42 -3.58 3.26
CA LEU A 210 -3.87 -3.99 4.54
C LEU A 210 -2.37 -4.23 4.39
N VAL A 211 -1.60 -3.76 5.36
CA VAL A 211 -0.16 -4.03 5.46
C VAL A 211 0.06 -5.01 6.60
N TYR A 212 0.64 -6.16 6.28
CA TYR A 212 1.06 -7.15 7.26
C TYR A 212 2.55 -7.01 7.56
N ALA A 213 2.93 -7.00 8.83
CA ALA A 213 4.31 -7.05 9.28
C ALA A 213 4.71 -8.50 9.57
N TYR A 214 5.74 -8.98 8.90
CA TYR A 214 6.40 -10.27 9.12
C TYR A 214 7.67 -10.01 9.90
N ILE A 215 7.72 -10.50 11.13
CA ILE A 215 8.72 -10.11 12.12
C ILE A 215 9.59 -11.31 12.39
N PHE A 216 10.84 -11.22 11.95
CA PHE A 216 11.83 -12.26 12.04
C PHE A 216 12.73 -12.00 13.25
N SER A 217 13.06 -13.07 13.96
CA SER A 217 14.12 -13.02 14.97
C SER A 217 15.40 -12.44 14.35
N PRO A 218 16.17 -11.64 15.10
CA PRO A 218 17.37 -11.03 14.57
C PRO A 218 18.36 -12.12 14.13
N PHE A 219 18.88 -11.95 12.93
CA PHE A 219 19.96 -12.74 12.36
C PHE A 219 21.11 -11.82 11.90
N ASN A 220 22.19 -12.37 11.35
CA ASN A 220 23.32 -11.55 10.89
C ASN A 220 22.88 -10.53 9.83
N GLY A 221 23.25 -9.26 9.97
CA GLY A 221 22.95 -8.19 9.01
C GLY A 221 23.37 -8.52 7.57
N GLY A 222 24.44 -9.28 7.37
CA GLY A 222 24.85 -9.76 6.04
C GLY A 222 23.80 -10.65 5.36
N ASN A 223 23.00 -11.41 6.11
CA ASN A 223 21.91 -12.19 5.53
C ASN A 223 20.74 -11.30 5.08
N MET A 224 20.49 -10.18 5.76
CA MET A 224 19.44 -9.22 5.37
C MET A 224 19.81 -8.56 4.04
N GLU A 225 21.05 -8.08 3.92
CA GLU A 225 21.56 -7.47 2.68
C GLU A 225 21.49 -8.46 1.52
N LEU A 226 21.87 -9.72 1.76
CA LEU A 226 21.77 -10.79 0.78
C LEU A 226 20.31 -11.04 0.36
N ILE A 227 19.38 -11.20 1.31
CA ILE A 227 17.96 -11.42 1.00
C ILE A 227 17.40 -10.27 0.15
N ASN A 228 17.68 -9.03 0.53
CA ASN A 228 17.22 -7.85 -0.20
C ASN A 228 17.85 -7.73 -1.60
N ALA A 229 19.11 -8.13 -1.76
CA ALA A 229 19.78 -8.11 -3.07
C ALA A 229 19.13 -9.09 -4.06
N TYR A 230 18.75 -10.29 -3.61
CA TYR A 230 18.10 -11.29 -4.46
C TYR A 230 16.57 -11.13 -4.55
N ASN A 231 15.96 -10.47 -3.57
CA ASN A 231 14.51 -10.29 -3.47
C ASN A 231 14.17 -8.81 -3.17
N PRO A 232 14.42 -7.87 -4.10
CA PRO A 232 14.33 -6.44 -3.83
C PRO A 232 12.93 -5.98 -3.38
N GLY A 233 11.86 -6.65 -3.82
CA GLY A 233 10.49 -6.34 -3.39
C GLY A 233 10.12 -6.79 -1.97
N VAL A 234 10.98 -7.56 -1.29
CA VAL A 234 10.82 -7.90 0.13
C VAL A 234 11.08 -6.68 1.01
N ASN A 235 12.09 -5.88 0.65
CA ASN A 235 12.51 -4.69 1.40
C ASN A 235 12.57 -4.95 2.93
N LEU A 236 13.32 -5.97 3.32
CA LEU A 236 13.49 -6.37 4.71
C LEU A 236 14.24 -5.28 5.46
N ARG A 237 13.72 -4.87 6.63
CA ARG A 237 14.28 -3.75 7.40
C ARG A 237 14.64 -4.15 8.81
N HIS A 238 15.77 -3.68 9.30
CA HIS A 238 16.07 -3.75 10.73
C HIS A 238 15.22 -2.73 11.50
N VAL A 239 14.51 -3.19 12.52
CA VAL A 239 13.73 -2.35 13.43
C VAL A 239 14.39 -2.42 14.81
N PRO A 240 15.25 -1.44 15.18
CA PRO A 240 16.10 -1.53 16.38
C PRO A 240 15.32 -1.68 17.69
N SER A 241 14.18 -0.99 17.81
CA SER A 241 13.33 -1.03 19.02
C SER A 241 12.62 -2.37 19.22
N LEU A 242 12.52 -3.19 18.18
CA LEU A 242 12.05 -4.58 18.28
C LEU A 242 13.20 -5.58 18.33
N ASN A 243 14.44 -5.14 18.09
CA ASN A 243 15.61 -5.99 17.85
C ASN A 243 15.27 -7.12 16.86
N ALA A 244 14.68 -6.77 15.72
CA ALA A 244 14.12 -7.72 14.76
C ALA A 244 14.26 -7.20 13.33
N PHE A 245 14.15 -8.12 12.37
CA PHE A 245 13.94 -7.74 10.97
C PHE A 245 12.46 -7.81 10.63
N VAL A 246 11.98 -6.85 9.84
CA VAL A 246 10.56 -6.75 9.47
C VAL A 246 10.41 -6.61 7.97
N MET A 247 9.58 -7.47 7.38
CA MET A 247 9.09 -7.36 6.01
C MET A 247 7.64 -6.87 6.07
N PHE A 248 7.33 -5.81 5.34
CA PHE A 248 5.97 -5.28 5.24
C PHE A 248 5.35 -5.76 3.93
N VAL A 249 4.16 -6.36 4.01
CA VAL A 249 3.48 -7.01 2.89
C VAL A 249 2.10 -6.39 2.68
N PRO A 250 1.91 -5.62 1.60
CA PRO A 250 0.64 -4.98 1.26
C PRO A 250 -0.28 -5.93 0.48
N ILE A 251 -1.51 -6.08 0.93
CA ILE A 251 -2.55 -6.92 0.32
C ILE A 251 -3.87 -6.13 0.19
N ASN A 252 -4.52 -6.23 -0.97
CA ASN A 252 -5.77 -5.52 -1.21
C ASN A 252 -6.93 -6.13 -0.39
N ARG A 253 -7.81 -5.28 0.14
CA ARG A 253 -9.03 -5.66 0.88
C ARG A 253 -10.26 -5.58 -0.04
N ASP A 254 -11.24 -6.47 0.14
CA ASP A 254 -12.45 -6.56 -0.69
C ASP A 254 -13.50 -5.53 -0.29
N ASP A 255 -13.11 -4.28 -0.43
CA ASP A 255 -13.87 -3.21 0.17
C ASP A 255 -13.76 -1.89 -0.62
N PRO A 256 -13.82 -1.93 -1.98
CA PRO A 256 -13.71 -0.72 -2.77
C PRO A 256 -14.88 0.23 -2.49
N PHE A 257 -14.64 1.52 -2.64
CA PHE A 257 -15.65 2.56 -2.49
C PHE A 257 -15.40 3.72 -3.45
N THR A 258 -16.44 4.51 -3.69
CA THR A 258 -16.41 5.65 -4.59
C THR A 258 -16.57 6.95 -3.81
N LEU A 259 -15.77 7.95 -4.15
CA LEU A 259 -15.93 9.34 -3.72
C LEU A 259 -16.16 10.22 -4.94
N ARG A 260 -16.94 11.29 -4.82
CA ARG A 260 -17.03 12.26 -5.93
C ARG A 260 -15.77 13.09 -5.96
N TYR A 261 -15.33 13.46 -7.15
CA TYR A 261 -14.12 14.29 -7.34
C TYR A 261 -14.18 15.63 -6.58
N GLN A 262 -15.37 16.16 -6.36
CA GLN A 262 -15.59 17.41 -5.64
C GLN A 262 -15.58 17.26 -4.11
N ASP A 263 -15.59 16.03 -3.58
CA ASP A 263 -15.62 15.78 -2.14
C ASP A 263 -14.24 16.04 -1.53
N ALA A 264 -14.20 16.46 -0.26
CA ALA A 264 -12.95 16.64 0.46
C ALA A 264 -12.28 15.28 0.70
N VAL A 265 -11.05 15.10 0.23
CA VAL A 265 -10.28 13.88 0.38
C VAL A 265 -8.80 14.20 0.60
N TRP A 266 -8.11 13.36 1.38
CA TRP A 266 -6.65 13.42 1.52
C TRP A 266 -5.97 12.68 0.37
N ASP A 267 -4.69 12.98 0.06
CA ASP A 267 -4.00 12.13 -0.89
C ASP A 267 -3.79 10.74 -0.30
N PRO A 268 -3.86 9.70 -1.16
CA PRO A 268 -3.46 8.36 -0.80
C PRO A 268 -2.09 8.34 -0.15
N VAL A 269 -1.95 7.51 0.88
CA VAL A 269 -0.65 7.27 1.50
C VAL A 269 0.25 6.52 0.53
N GLU A 270 1.46 7.06 0.32
CA GLU A 270 2.50 6.35 -0.41
C GLU A 270 3.05 5.18 0.42
N TYR A 271 3.08 4.00 -0.18
CA TYR A 271 3.49 2.77 0.50
C TYR A 271 4.90 2.86 1.10
N ASP A 272 5.87 3.41 0.37
CA ASP A 272 7.26 3.49 0.84
C ASP A 272 7.41 4.45 2.02
N VAL A 273 6.63 5.55 2.04
CA VAL A 273 6.56 6.50 3.15
C VAL A 273 5.94 5.84 4.38
N LEU A 274 4.86 5.09 4.21
CA LEU A 274 4.23 4.32 5.28
C LEU A 274 5.19 3.29 5.88
N VAL A 275 5.89 2.52 5.04
CA VAL A 275 6.85 1.51 5.50
C VAL A 275 8.00 2.14 6.29
N ASN A 276 8.55 3.27 5.83
CA ASN A 276 9.55 4.02 6.59
C ASN A 276 9.02 4.39 7.98
N TYR A 277 7.81 4.95 8.04
CA TYR A 277 7.22 5.35 9.30
C TYR A 277 6.93 4.18 10.24
N LEU A 278 6.40 3.07 9.72
CA LEU A 278 6.12 1.85 10.50
C LEU A 278 7.40 1.27 11.09
N ALA A 279 8.50 1.25 10.33
CA ALA A 279 9.80 0.78 10.80
C ALA A 279 10.37 1.68 11.92
N SER A 280 10.19 2.99 11.82
CA SER A 280 10.65 3.94 12.84
C SER A 280 9.74 4.00 14.07
N ASN A 281 8.47 3.61 13.95
CA ASN A 281 7.46 3.77 15.01
C ASN A 281 6.69 2.47 15.32
N PRO A 282 7.36 1.36 15.72
CA PRO A 282 6.69 0.10 15.97
C PRO A 282 5.65 0.15 17.11
N SER A 283 5.78 1.08 18.05
CA SER A 283 4.79 1.26 19.14
C SER A 283 3.38 1.61 18.65
N LYS A 284 3.24 2.14 17.43
CA LYS A 284 1.95 2.48 16.82
C LYS A 284 1.15 1.25 16.38
N TRP A 285 1.82 0.13 16.09
CA TRP A 285 1.19 -1.06 15.52
C TRP A 285 1.54 -2.38 16.24
N ARG A 286 2.53 -2.36 17.15
CA ARG A 286 2.94 -3.50 17.98
C ARG A 286 2.70 -3.26 19.47
#